data_AF-B6HSU8-F1
#
_entry.id   AF-B6HSU8-F1
#
_cell.length_a   1.000
_cell.length_b   1.000
_cell.length_c   1.000
_cell.angle_alpha   90.00
_cell.angle_beta   90.00
_cell.angle_gamma   90.00
#
_symmetry.space_group_name_H-M   'P 1'
#
loop_
_entity.id
_entity.type
_entity.pdbx_description
1 polymer ?
#
loop_
_entity_poly.entity_id
_entity_poly.type
_entity_poly.pdbx_seq_one_letter_code
_entity_poly.pdbx_strand_id
1 'polypeptide(L)'
;MVAKSSLLLLGAALAFADQAPIGGSSECLKTGNPNECCLNGAPSDKVTIDHRTFLITCGSRYISLDSFGKPFTAKNALDCATHCSKDPSCEASSFNTRGNPNRGNCFFTLGDNMDHQDDGNWISFTEISTSSSCLESNDRNACCSDPTQQKGEVSIDNAKWKWTCGTMLRVKPTQIEAANAFECASRCASEGCEAISFRTLDENAKGNCFFVADNNNKAQRPVRKFMSLVKVEKDEDDDDMIPKPEPECEKCTKERDQCIDDNKICNDNLEQAQHDLDMCESNQVDPEKLKQCELGRLESEKAAEECRLDSAKIEEKRKQCREDERACEREKAELNNQKHQCENDRSRLNQDLKDKEDEISELKSQIKSLNEKLNACNTSTPGGKCRTNLVEAVDDARDVANFRTPRAASFKDCAEQCAKEKECVRFLWKTNGKDKTCYMRSTGKGMVPTQHSDWSSGQLL
;
A
#
# COMPACT_ATOMS: atom_id res chain seq x y z
N MET A 1 -22.43 -43.74 -52.92
CA MET A 1 -21.83 -43.61 -51.57
C MET A 1 -21.49 -42.14 -51.36
N VAL A 2 -21.50 -41.65 -50.13
CA VAL A 2 -21.36 -40.24 -49.71
C VAL A 2 -22.67 -39.46 -49.58
N ALA A 3 -23.39 -39.75 -48.49
CA ALA A 3 -24.38 -38.85 -47.88
C ALA A 3 -24.70 -39.37 -46.47
N LYS A 4 -23.80 -39.17 -45.48
CA LYS A 4 -24.05 -39.55 -44.07
C LYS A 4 -22.99 -39.02 -43.06
N SER A 5 -22.58 -37.75 -43.14
CA SER A 5 -21.58 -37.22 -42.17
C SER A 5 -21.81 -35.80 -41.64
N SER A 6 -22.98 -35.19 -41.86
CA SER A 6 -23.19 -33.77 -41.50
C SER A 6 -24.08 -33.52 -40.28
N LEU A 7 -24.49 -34.55 -39.52
CA LEU A 7 -25.43 -34.39 -38.39
C LEU A 7 -24.82 -34.41 -36.99
N LEU A 8 -23.50 -34.59 -36.83
CA LEU A 8 -22.85 -34.69 -35.51
C LEU A 8 -22.18 -33.38 -35.02
N LEU A 9 -22.17 -32.32 -35.84
CA LEU A 9 -21.53 -31.04 -35.49
C LEU A 9 -22.49 -29.98 -34.92
N LEU A 10 -23.80 -30.26 -34.85
CA LEU A 10 -24.80 -29.34 -34.28
C LEU A 10 -25.17 -29.64 -32.81
N GLY A 11 -24.61 -30.70 -32.21
CA GLY A 11 -24.88 -31.08 -30.81
C GLY A 11 -23.95 -30.43 -29.77
N ALA A 12 -22.82 -29.86 -30.18
CA ALA A 12 -21.82 -29.29 -29.26
C ALA A 12 -21.94 -27.76 -29.08
N ALA A 13 -22.70 -27.07 -29.92
CA ALA A 13 -22.83 -25.61 -29.90
C ALA A 13 -23.93 -25.08 -28.97
N LEU A 14 -24.79 -25.95 -28.43
CA LEU A 14 -25.92 -25.57 -27.55
C LEU A 14 -25.62 -25.73 -26.04
N ALA A 15 -24.41 -26.16 -25.66
CA ALA A 15 -24.01 -26.32 -24.25
C ALA A 15 -23.34 -25.09 -23.62
N PHE A 16 -23.07 -24.04 -24.40
CA PHE A 16 -22.41 -22.81 -23.92
C PHE A 16 -23.34 -21.58 -23.83
N ALA A 17 -24.65 -21.75 -24.09
CA ALA A 17 -25.57 -20.62 -24.26
C ALA A 17 -26.28 -20.14 -22.97
N ASP A 18 -26.14 -20.83 -21.84
CA ASP A 18 -26.87 -20.51 -20.58
C ASP A 18 -25.95 -20.37 -19.34
N GLN A 19 -24.67 -20.02 -19.52
CA GLN A 19 -23.85 -19.62 -18.38
C GLN A 19 -24.23 -18.20 -17.97
N ALA A 20 -25.05 -18.08 -16.92
CA ALA A 20 -25.29 -16.81 -16.27
C ALA A 20 -23.94 -16.24 -15.77
N PRO A 21 -23.61 -14.98 -16.08
CA PRO A 21 -22.44 -14.34 -15.47
C PRO A 21 -22.59 -14.39 -13.94
N ILE A 22 -21.49 -14.67 -13.24
CA ILE A 22 -21.42 -14.67 -11.77
C ILE A 22 -21.68 -13.23 -11.24
N GLY A 23 -21.58 -12.24 -12.14
CA GLY A 23 -21.83 -10.81 -11.97
C GLY A 23 -23.24 -10.45 -11.53
N GLY A 24 -23.46 -10.47 -10.22
CA GLY A 24 -24.55 -9.76 -9.57
C GLY A 24 -24.64 -10.04 -8.08
N SER A 25 -24.36 -11.28 -7.68
CA SER A 25 -24.48 -11.69 -6.29
C SER A 25 -23.23 -12.43 -5.83
N SER A 26 -22.42 -11.75 -5.01
CA SER A 26 -21.41 -12.39 -4.15
C SER A 26 -22.00 -13.43 -3.17
N GLU A 27 -23.30 -13.72 -3.27
CA GLU A 27 -24.02 -14.72 -2.49
C GLU A 27 -23.49 -16.13 -2.72
N CYS A 28 -23.10 -16.50 -3.94
CA CYS A 28 -22.57 -17.85 -4.17
C CYS A 28 -21.25 -18.06 -3.38
N LEU A 29 -20.43 -17.00 -3.23
CA LEU A 29 -19.18 -17.05 -2.45
C LEU A 29 -19.40 -17.16 -0.94
N LYS A 30 -20.62 -16.88 -0.47
CA LYS A 30 -21.03 -17.04 0.94
C LYS A 30 -21.45 -18.45 1.27
N THR A 31 -21.77 -19.26 0.25
CA THR A 31 -22.18 -20.65 0.45
C THR A 31 -21.03 -21.45 1.05
N GLY A 32 -21.38 -22.44 1.86
CA GLY A 32 -20.42 -23.39 2.40
C GLY A 32 -19.79 -24.31 1.33
N ASN A 33 -20.38 -24.35 0.14
CA ASN A 33 -19.91 -25.12 -1.01
C ASN A 33 -19.58 -24.19 -2.18
N PRO A 34 -18.38 -23.59 -2.22
CA PRO A 34 -18.01 -22.63 -3.26
C PRO A 34 -17.96 -23.24 -4.66
N ASN A 35 -17.91 -24.56 -4.77
CA ASN A 35 -18.06 -25.26 -6.05
C ASN A 35 -19.42 -24.97 -6.70
N GLU A 36 -20.45 -24.57 -5.94
CA GLU A 36 -21.72 -24.11 -6.53
C GLU A 36 -21.55 -22.83 -7.38
N CYS A 37 -20.61 -21.94 -7.05
CA CYS A 37 -20.23 -20.83 -7.93
C CYS A 37 -19.56 -21.34 -9.21
N CYS A 38 -18.70 -22.35 -9.08
CA CYS A 38 -17.80 -22.78 -10.15
C CYS A 38 -18.39 -23.83 -11.09
N LEU A 39 -19.43 -24.56 -10.67
CA LEU A 39 -20.04 -25.64 -11.46
C LEU A 39 -21.07 -25.12 -12.48
N ASN A 40 -21.65 -23.93 -12.25
CA ASN A 40 -22.75 -23.39 -13.05
C ASN A 40 -22.46 -22.02 -13.70
N GLY A 41 -21.28 -21.42 -13.45
CA GLY A 41 -20.91 -20.08 -13.90
C GLY A 41 -19.74 -20.05 -14.88
N ALA A 42 -19.41 -18.85 -15.36
CA ALA A 42 -18.21 -18.60 -16.15
C ALA A 42 -16.93 -19.01 -15.38
N PRO A 43 -15.87 -19.50 -16.06
CA PRO A 43 -14.64 -19.94 -15.40
C PRO A 43 -13.91 -18.81 -14.65
N SER A 44 -14.21 -17.54 -14.99
CA SER A 44 -13.75 -16.38 -14.26
C SER A 44 -14.78 -15.25 -14.26
N ASP A 45 -14.79 -14.44 -13.20
CA ASP A 45 -15.62 -13.21 -13.10
C ASP A 45 -15.01 -12.20 -12.12
N LYS A 46 -15.51 -10.97 -12.11
CA LYS A 46 -15.06 -9.89 -11.22
C LYS A 46 -16.00 -9.73 -10.03
N VAL A 47 -15.44 -9.53 -8.84
CA VAL A 47 -16.20 -9.19 -7.63
C VAL A 47 -15.55 -8.03 -6.89
N THR A 48 -16.36 -7.11 -6.38
CA THR A 48 -15.88 -6.02 -5.52
C THR A 48 -16.14 -6.37 -4.06
N ILE A 49 -15.08 -6.37 -3.24
CA ILE A 49 -15.10 -6.70 -1.81
C ILE A 49 -14.32 -5.60 -1.07
N ASP A 50 -14.95 -4.94 -0.09
CA ASP A 50 -14.36 -3.84 0.69
C ASP A 50 -13.60 -2.80 -0.18
N HIS A 51 -14.22 -2.35 -1.28
CA HIS A 51 -13.68 -1.39 -2.25
C HIS A 51 -12.52 -1.87 -3.14
N ARG A 52 -12.09 -3.13 -3.01
CA ARG A 52 -11.11 -3.76 -3.90
C ARG A 52 -11.81 -4.68 -4.89
N THR A 53 -11.34 -4.74 -6.14
CA THR A 53 -11.94 -5.60 -7.17
C THR A 53 -11.04 -6.80 -7.39
N PHE A 54 -11.60 -7.99 -7.30
CA PHE A 54 -10.90 -9.24 -7.50
C PHE A 54 -11.39 -9.95 -8.77
N LEU A 55 -10.47 -10.50 -9.56
CA LEU A 55 -10.75 -11.53 -10.54
C LEU A 55 -10.84 -12.85 -9.80
N ILE A 56 -12.01 -13.47 -9.86
CA ILE A 56 -12.25 -14.82 -9.38
C ILE A 56 -11.89 -15.78 -10.51
N THR A 57 -11.07 -16.78 -10.22
CA THR A 57 -10.79 -17.88 -11.16
C THR A 57 -11.14 -19.20 -10.48
N CYS A 58 -12.09 -19.91 -11.08
CA CYS A 58 -12.57 -21.19 -10.59
C CYS A 58 -11.69 -22.35 -11.06
N GLY A 59 -11.47 -23.34 -10.18
CA GLY A 59 -10.75 -24.56 -10.53
C GLY A 59 -9.24 -24.35 -10.70
N SER A 60 -8.70 -23.28 -10.14
CA SER A 60 -7.26 -22.99 -10.17
C SER A 60 -6.76 -22.65 -8.77
N ARG A 61 -5.49 -22.93 -8.51
CA ARG A 61 -4.76 -22.49 -7.33
C ARG A 61 -3.47 -21.80 -7.75
N TYR A 62 -2.96 -20.85 -6.97
CA TYR A 62 -1.62 -20.33 -7.22
C TYR A 62 -0.55 -21.41 -6.96
N ILE A 63 0.50 -21.44 -7.78
CA ILE A 63 1.64 -22.36 -7.56
C ILE A 63 2.43 -21.94 -6.32
N SER A 64 2.49 -20.64 -6.03
CA SER A 64 3.29 -20.04 -4.95
C SER A 64 2.67 -20.12 -3.54
N LEU A 65 1.67 -20.98 -3.33
CA LEU A 65 0.91 -21.06 -2.06
C LEU A 65 1.72 -21.55 -0.84
N ASP A 66 3.00 -21.87 -1.01
CA ASP A 66 3.86 -22.44 0.03
C ASP A 66 4.66 -21.41 0.85
N SER A 67 4.59 -20.11 0.56
CA SER A 67 5.70 -19.23 0.97
C SER A 67 5.44 -18.32 2.18
N PHE A 68 4.18 -17.99 2.54
CA PHE A 68 3.94 -16.98 3.59
C PHE A 68 2.80 -17.37 4.55
N GLY A 69 3.21 -17.91 5.70
CA GLY A 69 2.33 -18.10 6.86
C GLY A 69 1.56 -19.41 6.87
N LYS A 70 1.04 -19.77 8.05
CA LYS A 70 0.12 -20.89 8.17
C LYS A 70 -1.20 -20.49 7.50
N PRO A 71 -1.81 -21.36 6.66
CA PRO A 71 -3.15 -21.08 6.15
C PRO A 71 -4.08 -20.82 7.32
N PHE A 72 -4.94 -19.81 7.19
CA PHE A 72 -5.99 -19.57 8.18
C PHE A 72 -7.28 -20.23 7.71
N THR A 73 -8.09 -20.62 8.67
CA THR A 73 -9.40 -21.22 8.40
C THR A 73 -10.41 -20.12 8.10
N ALA A 74 -10.87 -20.06 6.86
CA ALA A 74 -11.96 -19.17 6.44
C ALA A 74 -13.28 -19.95 6.41
N LYS A 75 -14.39 -19.27 6.73
CA LYS A 75 -15.73 -19.88 6.73
C LYS A 75 -16.22 -20.23 5.32
N ASN A 76 -15.88 -19.39 4.35
CA ASN A 76 -16.22 -19.52 2.95
C ASN A 76 -15.23 -18.73 2.08
N ALA A 77 -15.40 -18.80 0.76
CA ALA A 77 -14.51 -18.13 -0.19
C ALA A 77 -14.60 -16.59 -0.08
N LEU A 78 -15.78 -16.04 0.23
CA LEU A 78 -15.91 -14.60 0.49
C LEU A 78 -15.09 -14.16 1.70
N ASP A 79 -15.15 -14.90 2.81
CA ASP A 79 -14.39 -14.61 4.04
C ASP A 79 -12.87 -14.64 3.80
N CYS A 80 -12.40 -15.53 2.91
CA CYS A 80 -11.01 -15.58 2.45
C CYS A 80 -10.62 -14.29 1.71
N ALA A 81 -11.40 -13.90 0.70
CA ALA A 81 -11.16 -12.68 -0.07
C ALA A 81 -11.34 -11.39 0.76
N THR A 82 -12.26 -11.36 1.71
CA THR A 82 -12.46 -10.25 2.66
C THR A 82 -11.28 -10.09 3.63
N HIS A 83 -10.60 -11.17 4.01
CA HIS A 83 -9.36 -11.04 4.77
C HIS A 83 -8.23 -10.50 3.90
N CYS A 84 -8.11 -10.99 2.66
CA CYS A 84 -7.15 -10.45 1.70
C CYS A 84 -7.39 -8.95 1.45
N SER A 85 -8.65 -8.52 1.28
CA SER A 85 -8.97 -7.12 1.02
C SER A 85 -8.56 -6.16 2.15
N LYS A 86 -8.52 -6.64 3.40
CA LYS A 86 -8.12 -5.87 4.58
C LYS A 86 -6.61 -5.81 4.78
N ASP A 87 -5.86 -6.72 4.19
CA ASP A 87 -4.40 -6.72 4.23
C ASP A 87 -3.87 -5.95 2.99
N PRO A 88 -3.26 -4.77 3.18
CA PRO A 88 -2.73 -3.97 2.07
C PRO A 88 -1.59 -4.66 1.32
N SER A 89 -0.96 -5.69 1.90
CA SER A 89 0.05 -6.49 1.22
C SER A 89 -0.56 -7.59 0.34
N CYS A 90 -1.77 -8.07 0.65
CA CYS A 90 -2.35 -9.21 -0.06
C CYS A 90 -2.80 -8.83 -1.47
N GLU A 91 -2.06 -9.26 -2.49
CA GLU A 91 -2.38 -9.06 -3.90
C GLU A 91 -3.26 -10.19 -4.45
N ALA A 92 -3.15 -11.39 -3.89
CA ALA A 92 -3.97 -12.52 -4.28
C ALA A 92 -4.22 -13.50 -3.13
N SER A 93 -5.31 -14.25 -3.23
CA SER A 93 -5.63 -15.32 -2.29
C SER A 93 -6.18 -16.56 -3.00
N SER A 94 -6.09 -17.72 -2.36
CA SER A 94 -6.72 -18.95 -2.85
C SER A 94 -7.42 -19.67 -1.72
N PHE A 95 -8.66 -20.09 -1.97
CA PHE A 95 -9.50 -20.81 -1.04
C PHE A 95 -9.63 -22.27 -1.49
N ASN A 96 -9.29 -23.20 -0.60
CA ASN A 96 -9.43 -24.64 -0.84
C ASN A 96 -10.75 -25.17 -0.27
N THR A 97 -11.55 -25.81 -1.13
CA THR A 97 -12.85 -26.41 -0.77
C THR A 97 -12.73 -27.83 -0.20
N ARG A 98 -11.56 -28.49 -0.25
CA ARG A 98 -11.35 -29.83 0.32
C ARG A 98 -11.28 -29.74 1.86
N GLY A 99 -12.28 -30.28 2.54
CA GLY A 99 -12.15 -30.65 3.97
C GLY A 99 -13.40 -30.53 4.83
N ASN A 100 -14.33 -29.64 4.51
CA ASN A 100 -15.64 -29.52 5.17
C ASN A 100 -16.45 -28.47 4.40
N PRO A 101 -17.73 -28.68 4.04
CA PRO A 101 -18.56 -27.66 3.40
C PRO A 101 -18.86 -26.45 4.31
N ASN A 102 -18.22 -26.30 5.47
CA ASN A 102 -18.39 -25.14 6.35
C ASN A 102 -17.05 -24.47 6.73
N ARG A 103 -15.91 -25.03 6.30
CA ARG A 103 -14.56 -24.54 6.64
C ARG A 103 -13.57 -24.94 5.56
N GLY A 104 -12.90 -23.95 4.97
CA GLY A 104 -11.79 -24.17 4.05
C GLY A 104 -10.52 -23.49 4.54
N ASN A 105 -9.40 -23.85 3.91
CA ASN A 105 -8.13 -23.21 4.14
C ASN A 105 -7.96 -22.08 3.14
N CYS A 106 -7.68 -20.88 3.64
CA CYS A 106 -7.35 -19.72 2.83
C CYS A 106 -5.84 -19.46 2.90
N PHE A 107 -5.27 -19.17 1.73
CA PHE A 107 -3.86 -18.95 1.53
C PHE A 107 -3.69 -17.61 0.83
N PHE A 108 -2.67 -16.85 1.22
CA PHE A 108 -2.33 -15.57 0.60
C PHE A 108 -1.11 -15.71 -0.28
N THR A 109 -1.06 -14.92 -1.35
CA THR A 109 0.08 -14.81 -2.25
C THR A 109 0.42 -13.35 -2.41
N LEU A 110 1.71 -13.04 -2.30
CA LEU A 110 2.30 -11.72 -2.51
C LEU A 110 3.13 -11.80 -3.81
N GLY A 111 2.94 -10.88 -4.74
CA GLY A 111 3.88 -10.63 -5.83
C GLY A 111 3.84 -11.59 -7.02
N ASP A 112 4.82 -11.35 -7.91
CA ASP A 112 4.98 -11.74 -9.33
C ASP A 112 4.80 -13.21 -9.73
N ASN A 113 4.54 -14.13 -8.79
CA ASN A 113 4.35 -15.55 -9.05
C ASN A 113 2.87 -15.93 -8.93
N MET A 114 2.07 -15.31 -9.80
CA MET A 114 0.62 -15.54 -9.94
C MET A 114 0.30 -16.69 -10.91
N ASP A 115 1.27 -17.59 -11.16
CA ASP A 115 1.05 -18.76 -11.98
C ASP A 115 -0.05 -19.63 -11.38
N HIS A 116 -1.01 -20.00 -12.22
CA HIS A 116 -2.12 -20.85 -11.86
C HIS A 116 -1.79 -22.31 -12.17
N GLN A 117 -2.16 -23.20 -11.26
CA GLN A 117 -2.25 -24.63 -11.50
C GLN A 117 -3.72 -25.04 -11.45
N ASP A 118 -4.17 -25.77 -12.46
CA ASP A 118 -5.52 -26.33 -12.51
C ASP A 118 -5.74 -27.32 -11.35
N ASP A 119 -6.68 -27.01 -10.47
CA ASP A 119 -7.19 -27.89 -9.43
C ASP A 119 -8.66 -27.53 -9.15
N GLY A 120 -9.56 -28.40 -9.60
CA GLY A 120 -11.02 -28.21 -9.55
C GLY A 120 -11.63 -28.03 -8.14
N ASN A 121 -10.83 -28.02 -7.08
CA ASN A 121 -11.28 -27.79 -5.71
C ASN A 121 -10.91 -26.40 -5.17
N TRP A 122 -10.35 -25.53 -5.99
CA TRP A 122 -9.87 -24.22 -5.57
C TRP A 122 -10.61 -23.09 -6.25
N ILE A 123 -10.64 -21.97 -5.52
CA ILE A 123 -11.04 -20.67 -6.05
C ILE A 123 -9.90 -19.73 -5.74
N SER A 124 -9.35 -19.11 -6.78
CA SER A 124 -8.35 -18.05 -6.66
C SER A 124 -9.01 -16.68 -6.80
N PHE A 125 -8.51 -15.73 -6.03
CA PHE A 125 -8.86 -14.32 -6.10
C PHE A 125 -7.57 -13.58 -6.43
N THR A 126 -7.48 -13.04 -7.63
CA THR A 126 -6.44 -12.07 -8.00
C THR A 126 -7.00 -10.70 -7.72
N GLU A 127 -6.36 -9.86 -6.92
CA GLU A 127 -6.73 -8.46 -6.96
C GLU A 127 -6.48 -7.97 -8.38
N ILE A 128 -7.55 -7.54 -9.05
CA ILE A 128 -7.38 -6.66 -10.18
C ILE A 128 -7.09 -5.34 -9.50
N SER A 129 -5.80 -5.09 -9.24
CA SER A 129 -5.38 -3.77 -8.86
C SER A 129 -6.03 -2.87 -9.89
N THR A 130 -6.92 -1.98 -9.46
CA THR A 130 -7.51 -0.98 -10.35
C THR A 130 -6.42 -0.04 -10.91
N SER A 131 -5.15 -0.29 -10.53
CA SER A 131 -3.94 0.16 -11.17
C SER A 131 -3.61 -0.50 -12.51
N SER A 132 -4.30 -1.57 -12.98
CA SER A 132 -4.44 -1.78 -14.44
C SER A 132 -5.28 -0.60 -14.90
N SER A 133 -4.59 0.51 -15.08
CA SER A 133 -5.23 1.79 -15.25
C SER A 133 -6.18 1.63 -16.42
N CYS A 134 -7.35 2.25 -16.38
CA CYS A 134 -8.22 2.30 -17.55
C CYS A 134 -7.49 2.80 -18.82
N LEU A 135 -6.27 3.34 -18.67
CA LEU A 135 -5.33 3.74 -19.70
C LEU A 135 -4.66 2.56 -20.43
N GLU A 136 -4.54 1.38 -19.81
CA GLU A 136 -4.02 0.14 -20.41
C GLU A 136 -5.07 -0.61 -21.26
N SER A 137 -6.35 -0.26 -21.08
CA SER A 137 -7.43 -0.86 -21.84
C SER A 137 -7.27 -0.63 -23.35
N ASN A 138 -7.53 -1.66 -24.13
CA ASN A 138 -7.64 -1.54 -25.59
C ASN A 138 -8.88 -0.72 -26.00
N ASP A 139 -9.87 -0.58 -25.11
CA ASP A 139 -10.91 0.43 -25.28
C ASP A 139 -10.33 1.80 -24.95
N ARG A 140 -10.10 2.59 -26.01
CA ARG A 140 -9.54 3.95 -25.95
C ARG A 140 -10.35 4.91 -25.07
N ASN A 141 -11.63 4.61 -24.84
CA ASN A 141 -12.50 5.43 -24.02
C ASN A 141 -12.74 4.84 -22.62
N ALA A 142 -12.03 3.78 -22.22
CA ALA A 142 -12.26 3.11 -20.93
C ALA A 142 -12.21 4.09 -19.75
N CYS A 143 -11.19 4.97 -19.66
CA CYS A 143 -11.10 5.98 -18.59
C CYS A 143 -12.17 7.06 -18.64
N CYS A 144 -12.71 7.36 -19.82
CA CYS A 144 -13.61 8.48 -20.02
C CYS A 144 -15.06 8.04 -20.22
N SER A 145 -15.33 6.74 -20.12
CA SER A 145 -16.66 6.13 -20.25
C SER A 145 -17.53 6.39 -19.01
N ASP A 146 -16.92 6.46 -17.83
CA ASP A 146 -17.62 6.77 -16.58
C ASP A 146 -17.72 8.29 -16.36
N PRO A 147 -18.94 8.88 -16.38
CA PRO A 147 -19.12 10.31 -16.13
C PRO A 147 -18.72 10.75 -14.71
N THR A 148 -18.64 9.82 -13.75
CA THR A 148 -18.21 10.11 -12.38
C THR A 148 -16.69 10.17 -12.24
N GLN A 149 -15.95 9.56 -13.17
CA GLN A 149 -14.48 9.51 -13.16
C GLN A 149 -13.89 10.20 -14.39
N GLN A 150 -13.77 11.53 -14.34
CA GLN A 150 -13.24 12.34 -15.45
C GLN A 150 -11.77 12.76 -15.27
N LYS A 151 -11.15 12.35 -14.16
CA LYS A 151 -9.75 12.63 -13.83
C LYS A 151 -9.21 11.57 -12.88
N GLY A 152 -7.90 11.38 -12.88
CA GLY A 152 -7.23 10.48 -11.95
C GLY A 152 -5.71 10.63 -12.01
N GLU A 153 -5.02 9.82 -11.22
CA GLU A 153 -3.56 9.76 -11.16
C GLU A 153 -3.10 8.31 -11.32
N VAL A 154 -1.96 8.11 -11.98
CA VAL A 154 -1.37 6.80 -12.25
C VAL A 154 0.16 6.94 -12.22
N SER A 155 0.87 5.87 -11.88
CA SER A 155 2.33 5.81 -12.05
C SER A 155 2.68 5.00 -13.30
N ILE A 156 3.44 5.59 -14.23
CA ILE A 156 3.89 4.95 -15.47
C ILE A 156 5.38 5.27 -15.61
N ASP A 157 6.22 4.24 -15.74
CA ASP A 157 7.67 4.33 -15.89
C ASP A 157 8.34 5.26 -14.87
N ASN A 158 8.08 5.03 -13.58
CA ASN A 158 8.58 5.84 -12.44
C ASN A 158 8.15 7.32 -12.42
N ALA A 159 7.26 7.74 -13.32
CA ALA A 159 6.67 9.06 -13.32
C ALA A 159 5.20 8.99 -12.86
N LYS A 160 4.79 9.94 -12.03
CA LYS A 160 3.38 10.10 -11.65
C LYS A 160 2.69 10.96 -12.70
N TRP A 161 1.61 10.47 -13.27
CA TRP A 161 0.83 11.14 -14.32
C TRP A 161 -0.56 11.45 -13.79
N LYS A 162 -1.02 12.66 -14.09
CA LYS A 162 -2.41 13.08 -13.86
C LYS A 162 -3.14 13.12 -15.18
N TRP A 163 -4.22 12.35 -15.30
CA TRP A 163 -5.04 12.29 -16.49
C TRP A 163 -6.35 13.06 -16.31
N THR A 164 -6.87 13.62 -17.40
CA THR A 164 -8.13 14.36 -17.43
C THR A 164 -8.84 14.11 -18.76
N CYS A 165 -10.10 13.72 -18.69
CA CYS A 165 -10.95 13.45 -19.84
C CYS A 165 -11.56 14.73 -20.43
N GLY A 166 -11.85 14.69 -21.72
CA GLY A 166 -12.45 15.81 -22.44
C GLY A 166 -11.53 17.01 -22.59
N THR A 167 -10.21 16.81 -22.52
CA THR A 167 -9.19 17.87 -22.59
C THR A 167 -8.09 17.52 -23.59
N MET A 168 -7.58 18.56 -24.25
CA MET A 168 -6.45 18.48 -25.19
C MET A 168 -5.47 19.63 -24.89
N LEU A 169 -4.18 19.37 -25.01
CA LEU A 169 -3.14 20.38 -24.81
C LEU A 169 -2.95 21.25 -26.06
N ARG A 170 -2.62 22.53 -25.89
CA ARG A 170 -2.46 23.50 -27.00
C ARG A 170 -1.05 23.41 -27.64
N VAL A 171 -0.74 22.40 -28.44
CA VAL A 171 0.60 22.31 -29.07
C VAL A 171 0.53 21.74 -30.50
N LYS A 172 1.50 22.12 -31.36
CA LYS A 172 1.79 21.46 -32.65
C LYS A 172 2.37 20.08 -32.35
N PRO A 173 1.61 19.00 -32.49
CA PRO A 173 2.02 17.74 -31.93
C PRO A 173 2.79 16.90 -32.96
N THR A 174 3.89 16.31 -32.52
CA THR A 174 4.39 15.07 -33.14
C THR A 174 3.34 14.00 -32.89
N GLN A 175 2.87 13.36 -33.95
CA GLN A 175 1.83 12.33 -33.88
C GLN A 175 2.50 10.97 -33.85
N ILE A 176 2.14 10.16 -32.86
CA ILE A 176 2.63 8.79 -32.72
C ILE A 176 1.41 7.86 -32.62
N GLU A 177 1.57 6.65 -33.12
CA GLU A 177 0.59 5.59 -32.95
C GLU A 177 0.83 4.88 -31.62
N ALA A 178 -0.23 4.73 -30.84
CA ALA A 178 -0.25 3.99 -29.59
C ALA A 178 -1.60 3.24 -29.52
N ALA A 179 -1.57 2.01 -29.02
CA ALA A 179 -2.75 1.17 -28.86
C ALA A 179 -3.70 1.75 -27.80
N ASN A 180 -3.13 2.26 -26.71
CA ASN A 180 -3.86 2.80 -25.56
C ASN A 180 -3.13 4.02 -24.96
N ALA A 181 -3.74 4.65 -23.95
CA ALA A 181 -3.21 5.86 -23.35
C ALA A 181 -1.97 5.59 -22.48
N PHE A 182 -1.86 4.39 -21.91
CA PHE A 182 -0.70 3.94 -21.15
C PHE A 182 0.55 3.86 -22.03
N GLU A 183 0.46 3.19 -23.19
CA GLU A 183 1.56 3.09 -24.15
C GLU A 183 1.99 4.47 -24.65
N CYS A 184 1.02 5.37 -24.89
CA CYS A 184 1.29 6.76 -25.25
C CYS A 184 2.09 7.50 -24.17
N ALA A 185 1.73 7.33 -22.89
CA ALA A 185 2.43 7.95 -21.77
C ALA A 185 3.82 7.32 -21.53
N SER A 186 3.92 6.00 -21.67
CA SER A 186 5.18 5.25 -21.52
C SER A 186 6.21 5.67 -22.57
N ARG A 187 5.80 5.73 -23.85
CA ARG A 187 6.64 6.28 -24.92
C ARG A 187 7.04 7.73 -24.61
N CYS A 188 6.11 8.53 -24.10
CA CYS A 188 6.40 9.91 -23.73
C CYS A 188 7.46 10.00 -22.61
N ALA A 189 7.34 9.16 -21.58
CA ALA A 189 8.33 9.06 -20.51
C ALA A 189 9.72 8.71 -21.06
N SER A 190 9.79 7.75 -21.99
CA SER A 190 11.05 7.33 -22.62
C SER A 190 11.70 8.42 -23.50
N GLU A 191 10.89 9.29 -24.11
CA GLU A 191 11.35 10.42 -24.93
C GLU A 191 11.54 11.71 -24.12
N GLY A 192 11.33 11.67 -22.80
CA GLY A 192 11.50 12.81 -21.91
C GLY A 192 10.44 13.90 -22.08
N CYS A 193 9.24 13.58 -22.58
CA CYS A 193 8.15 14.55 -22.58
C CYS A 193 7.35 14.58 -21.28
N GLU A 194 6.76 15.74 -21.02
CA GLU A 194 6.11 16.06 -19.75
C GLU A 194 4.59 15.99 -19.82
N ALA A 195 4.02 15.94 -21.03
CA ALA A 195 2.58 15.81 -21.21
C ALA A 195 2.22 15.22 -22.57
N ILE A 196 1.05 14.56 -22.63
CA ILE A 196 0.46 14.03 -23.84
C ILE A 196 -1.02 14.40 -23.95
N SER A 197 -1.53 14.42 -25.17
CA SER A 197 -2.97 14.26 -25.42
C SER A 197 -3.18 12.93 -26.14
N PHE A 198 -4.17 12.17 -25.70
CA PHE A 198 -4.57 10.89 -26.27
C PHE A 198 -5.99 11.00 -26.81
N ARG A 199 -6.24 10.51 -28.03
CA ARG A 199 -7.57 10.56 -28.65
C ARG A 199 -8.42 9.37 -28.18
N THR A 200 -9.53 9.65 -27.52
CA THR A 200 -10.42 8.63 -26.93
C THR A 200 -11.56 8.22 -27.87
N LEU A 201 -11.91 9.07 -28.85
CA LEU A 201 -13.05 8.86 -29.76
C LEU A 201 -12.64 9.18 -31.21
N ASP A 202 -12.55 8.17 -32.08
CA ASP A 202 -12.74 8.20 -33.56
C ASP A 202 -12.24 6.87 -34.19
N GLU A 203 -12.88 6.45 -35.29
CA GLU A 203 -12.63 5.19 -36.02
C GLU A 203 -11.35 5.16 -36.87
N ASN A 204 -10.70 6.32 -37.09
CA ASN A 204 -9.50 6.38 -37.90
C ASN A 204 -8.25 6.07 -37.07
N ALA A 205 -7.57 4.97 -37.43
CA ALA A 205 -6.47 4.35 -36.68
C ALA A 205 -5.13 5.13 -36.67
N LYS A 206 -4.99 6.23 -37.43
CA LYS A 206 -3.70 6.93 -37.56
C LYS A 206 -3.56 8.08 -36.57
N GLY A 207 -2.58 7.98 -35.69
CA GLY A 207 -2.13 9.03 -34.77
C GLY A 207 -3.12 9.31 -33.64
N ASN A 208 -3.02 8.53 -32.55
CA ASN A 208 -3.86 8.69 -31.36
C ASN A 208 -3.13 9.37 -30.21
N CYS A 209 -1.82 9.57 -30.33
CA CYS A 209 -0.94 10.06 -29.29
C CYS A 209 -0.23 11.33 -29.75
N PHE A 210 -0.28 12.38 -28.93
CA PHE A 210 0.20 13.72 -29.27
C PHE A 210 1.11 14.23 -28.15
N PHE A 211 2.42 14.34 -28.42
CA PHE A 211 3.42 14.75 -27.43
C PHE A 211 3.49 16.26 -27.27
N VAL A 212 3.76 16.70 -26.04
CA VAL A 212 4.04 18.10 -25.69
C VAL A 212 5.44 18.17 -25.11
N ALA A 213 6.37 18.74 -25.89
CA ALA A 213 7.78 18.84 -25.55
C ALA A 213 8.15 20.11 -24.75
N ASP A 214 7.23 21.06 -24.54
CA ASP A 214 7.52 22.35 -23.90
C ASP A 214 6.70 22.53 -22.61
N ASN A 215 7.40 22.75 -21.50
CA ASN A 215 6.85 22.96 -20.17
C ASN A 215 5.89 24.16 -20.10
N ASN A 216 6.05 25.14 -21.00
CA ASN A 216 5.24 26.37 -20.99
C ASN A 216 3.81 26.18 -21.51
N ASN A 217 3.48 25.03 -22.11
CA ASN A 217 2.19 24.81 -22.78
C ASN A 217 1.34 23.69 -22.15
N LYS A 218 1.33 23.58 -20.82
CA LYS A 218 0.39 22.71 -20.07
C LYS A 218 -1.06 23.22 -20.08
N ALA A 219 -1.36 24.30 -20.80
CA ALA A 219 -2.72 24.85 -20.91
C ALA A 219 -3.66 23.87 -21.64
N GLN A 220 -4.58 23.27 -20.89
CA GLN A 220 -5.63 22.40 -21.41
C GLN A 220 -6.74 23.23 -22.09
N ARG A 221 -7.24 22.76 -23.23
CA ARG A 221 -8.49 23.20 -23.85
C ARG A 221 -9.52 22.07 -23.75
N PRO A 222 -10.79 22.36 -23.46
CA PRO A 222 -11.83 21.35 -23.46
C PRO A 222 -12.08 20.84 -24.89
N VAL A 223 -11.81 19.55 -25.12
CA VAL A 223 -12.06 18.85 -26.38
C VAL A 223 -12.54 17.43 -26.03
N ARG A 224 -13.84 17.16 -26.22
CA ARG A 224 -14.52 15.92 -25.75
C ARG A 224 -13.90 14.60 -26.23
N LYS A 225 -13.20 14.62 -27.36
CA LYS A 225 -12.61 13.41 -27.99
C LYS A 225 -11.19 13.10 -27.51
N PHE A 226 -10.70 13.82 -26.50
CA PHE A 226 -9.34 13.69 -26.02
C PHE A 226 -9.29 13.51 -24.51
N MET A 227 -8.21 12.90 -24.07
CA MET A 227 -7.77 12.83 -22.70
C MET A 227 -6.34 13.37 -22.65
N SER A 228 -6.05 14.29 -21.73
CA SER A 228 -4.68 14.76 -21.51
C SER A 228 -4.05 14.05 -20.32
N LEU A 229 -2.80 13.64 -20.44
CA LEU A 229 -2.00 13.16 -19.32
C LEU A 229 -0.84 14.13 -19.12
N VAL A 230 -0.66 14.62 -17.90
CA VAL A 230 0.40 15.57 -17.54
C VAL A 230 1.20 14.95 -16.41
N LYS A 231 2.51 14.88 -16.58
CA LYS A 231 3.42 14.44 -15.54
C LYS A 231 3.33 15.41 -14.36
N VAL A 232 3.12 14.86 -13.18
CA VAL A 232 3.11 15.59 -11.92
C VAL A 232 4.59 15.87 -11.62
N GLU A 233 4.99 17.12 -11.77
CA GLU A 233 6.28 17.58 -11.24
C GLU A 233 6.27 17.24 -9.76
N LYS A 234 7.25 16.46 -9.31
CA LYS A 234 7.49 16.35 -7.87
C LYS A 234 7.81 17.76 -7.42
N ASP A 235 7.08 18.27 -6.45
CA ASP A 235 7.42 19.55 -5.83
C ASP A 235 8.87 19.41 -5.34
N GLU A 236 9.81 20.10 -6.00
CA GLU A 236 11.26 19.97 -5.76
C GLU A 236 11.65 20.31 -4.30
N ASP A 237 10.73 20.90 -3.54
CA ASP A 237 10.90 21.25 -2.13
C ASP A 237 10.77 20.05 -1.15
N ASP A 238 10.30 18.88 -1.61
CA ASP A 238 10.16 17.67 -0.75
C ASP A 238 11.19 16.55 -1.05
N ASP A 239 11.97 16.68 -2.14
CA ASP A 239 12.93 15.63 -2.58
C ASP A 239 14.31 15.70 -1.88
N ASP A 240 14.62 16.76 -1.13
CA ASP A 240 15.86 16.85 -0.33
C ASP A 240 15.85 15.95 0.93
N MET A 241 14.71 15.31 1.24
CA MET A 241 14.58 14.41 2.40
C MET A 241 14.26 12.96 2.04
N ILE A 242 14.17 12.60 0.76
CA ILE A 242 14.16 11.20 0.36
C ILE A 242 15.62 10.81 0.09
N PRO A 243 16.26 10.02 0.97
CA PRO A 243 17.62 9.57 0.70
C PRO A 243 17.62 8.86 -0.65
N LYS A 244 18.48 9.32 -1.56
CA LYS A 244 18.72 8.64 -2.82
C LYS A 244 18.99 7.16 -2.52
N PRO A 245 18.42 6.23 -3.29
CA PRO A 245 18.72 4.82 -3.11
C PRO A 245 20.23 4.64 -3.09
N GLU A 246 20.71 3.78 -2.20
CA GLU A 246 22.14 3.59 -2.00
C GLU A 246 22.83 3.29 -3.34
N PRO A 247 24.08 3.74 -3.55
CA PRO A 247 24.81 3.58 -4.81
C PRO A 247 24.91 2.12 -5.30
N GLU A 248 24.65 1.14 -4.42
CA GLU A 248 24.58 -0.28 -4.75
C GLU A 248 23.38 -0.63 -5.63
N CYS A 249 22.21 0.02 -5.44
CA CYS A 249 21.01 -0.23 -6.26
C CYS A 249 21.18 0.31 -7.69
N GLU A 250 21.91 1.41 -7.90
CA GLU A 250 22.23 1.95 -9.23
C GLU A 250 23.25 1.07 -9.99
N LYS A 251 24.17 0.44 -9.26
CA LYS A 251 25.14 -0.51 -9.84
C LYS A 251 24.43 -1.75 -10.37
N CYS A 252 23.47 -2.29 -9.61
CA CYS A 252 22.64 -3.42 -10.03
C CYS A 252 21.88 -3.16 -11.33
N THR A 253 21.32 -1.96 -11.52
CA THR A 253 20.60 -1.61 -12.76
C THR A 253 21.52 -1.64 -13.98
N LYS A 254 22.72 -1.05 -13.86
CA LYS A 254 23.71 -1.05 -14.96
C LYS A 254 24.24 -2.45 -15.27
N GLU A 255 24.48 -3.28 -14.25
CA GLU A 255 24.89 -4.68 -14.44
C GLU A 255 23.80 -5.52 -15.12
N ARG A 256 22.52 -5.28 -14.81
CA ARG A 256 21.39 -5.93 -15.47
C ARG A 256 21.31 -5.57 -16.95
N ASP A 257 21.46 -4.29 -17.28
CA ASP A 257 21.35 -3.83 -18.68
C ASP A 257 22.52 -4.37 -19.52
N GLN A 258 23.75 -4.32 -19.00
CA GLN A 258 24.92 -4.95 -19.63
C GLN A 258 24.70 -6.45 -19.89
N CYS A 259 24.07 -7.13 -18.94
CA CYS A 259 23.77 -8.55 -19.03
C CYS A 259 22.74 -8.89 -20.13
N ILE A 260 21.77 -8.00 -20.40
CA ILE A 260 20.84 -8.16 -21.53
C ILE A 260 21.60 -8.06 -22.86
N ASP A 261 22.52 -7.11 -22.98
CA ASP A 261 23.33 -6.92 -24.18
C ASP A 261 24.28 -8.11 -24.43
N ASP A 262 24.96 -8.60 -23.38
CA ASP A 262 25.86 -9.75 -23.49
C ASP A 262 25.11 -11.02 -23.93
N ASN A 263 23.90 -11.25 -23.41
CA ASN A 263 23.07 -12.40 -23.80
C ASN A 263 22.62 -12.32 -25.27
N LYS A 264 22.32 -11.10 -25.76
CA LYS A 264 21.96 -10.89 -27.16
C LYS A 264 23.15 -11.22 -28.08
N ILE A 265 24.34 -10.72 -27.76
CA ILE A 265 25.57 -11.00 -28.53
C ILE A 265 25.86 -12.51 -28.57
N CYS A 266 25.64 -13.22 -27.45
CA CYS A 266 25.83 -14.67 -27.38
C CYS A 266 24.91 -15.42 -28.34
N ASN A 267 23.62 -15.05 -28.38
CA ASN A 267 22.65 -15.67 -29.27
C ASN A 267 22.95 -15.38 -30.75
N ASP A 268 23.30 -14.14 -31.09
CA ASP A 268 23.64 -13.75 -32.46
C ASP A 268 24.85 -14.57 -32.98
N ASN A 269 25.87 -14.77 -32.15
CA ASN A 269 27.04 -15.59 -32.50
C ASN A 269 26.69 -17.07 -32.67
N LEU A 270 25.76 -17.60 -31.86
CA LEU A 270 25.33 -18.98 -31.94
C LEU A 270 24.53 -19.25 -33.23
N GLU A 271 23.63 -18.34 -33.60
CA GLU A 271 22.87 -18.40 -34.84
C GLU A 271 23.80 -18.33 -36.07
N GLN A 272 24.79 -17.43 -36.03
CA GLN A 272 25.79 -17.33 -37.10
C GLN A 272 26.61 -18.62 -37.26
N ALA A 273 27.06 -19.21 -36.15
CA ALA A 273 27.83 -20.45 -36.19
C ALA A 273 26.99 -21.64 -36.72
N GLN A 274 25.70 -21.70 -36.36
CA GLN A 274 24.77 -22.70 -36.88
C GLN A 274 24.56 -22.53 -38.39
N HIS A 275 24.36 -21.29 -38.85
CA HIS A 275 24.22 -20.99 -40.28
C HIS A 275 25.48 -21.39 -41.08
N ASP A 276 26.66 -21.14 -40.55
CA ASP A 276 27.92 -21.52 -41.20
C ASP A 276 28.09 -23.05 -41.27
N LEU A 277 27.62 -23.77 -40.25
CA LEU A 277 27.54 -25.23 -40.22
C LEU A 277 26.59 -25.78 -41.29
N ASP A 278 25.37 -25.25 -41.37
CA ASP A 278 24.36 -25.66 -42.35
C ASP A 278 24.85 -25.42 -43.80
N MET A 279 25.48 -24.28 -44.06
CA MET A 279 26.11 -23.98 -45.35
C MET A 279 27.24 -24.96 -45.69
N CYS A 280 28.02 -25.37 -44.69
CA CYS A 280 29.14 -26.28 -44.88
C CYS A 280 28.66 -27.72 -45.15
N GLU A 281 27.60 -28.18 -44.46
CA GLU A 281 26.96 -29.48 -44.71
C GLU A 281 26.33 -29.57 -46.11
N SER A 282 25.80 -28.48 -46.64
CA SER A 282 25.18 -28.46 -47.97
C SER A 282 26.16 -28.53 -49.16
N ASN A 283 27.45 -28.25 -48.95
CA ASN A 283 28.46 -28.12 -50.02
C ASN A 283 29.39 -29.35 -50.20
N GLN A 284 28.96 -30.54 -49.74
CA GLN A 284 29.79 -31.74 -49.68
C GLN A 284 30.07 -32.39 -51.06
N VAL A 285 31.22 -32.07 -51.64
CA VAL A 285 31.85 -32.88 -52.72
C VAL A 285 33.38 -33.02 -52.52
N ASP A 286 33.99 -32.29 -51.58
CA ASP A 286 35.45 -32.21 -51.41
C ASP A 286 35.91 -32.69 -50.00
N PRO A 287 36.75 -33.74 -49.89
CA PRO A 287 37.26 -34.27 -48.62
C PRO A 287 38.05 -33.27 -47.77
N GLU A 288 38.70 -32.28 -48.39
CA GLU A 288 39.52 -31.30 -47.67
C GLU A 288 38.65 -30.22 -47.01
N LYS A 289 37.54 -29.85 -47.67
CA LYS A 289 36.49 -29.01 -47.09
C LYS A 289 35.76 -29.71 -45.94
N LEU A 290 35.59 -31.02 -46.01
CA LEU A 290 34.97 -31.81 -44.94
C LEU A 290 35.78 -31.72 -43.62
N LYS A 291 37.12 -31.79 -43.68
CA LYS A 291 37.98 -31.62 -42.51
C LYS A 291 37.92 -30.21 -41.93
N GLN A 292 37.84 -29.18 -42.76
CA GLN A 292 37.62 -27.80 -42.30
C GLN A 292 36.25 -27.66 -41.62
N CYS A 293 35.23 -28.32 -42.14
CA CYS A 293 33.89 -28.40 -41.57
C CYS A 293 33.89 -29.05 -40.17
N GLU A 294 34.59 -30.18 -40.02
CA GLU A 294 34.71 -30.88 -38.73
C GLU A 294 35.43 -30.05 -37.67
N LEU A 295 36.47 -29.31 -38.06
CA LEU A 295 37.17 -28.35 -37.17
C LEU A 295 36.25 -27.19 -36.77
N GLY A 296 35.54 -26.59 -37.73
CA GLY A 296 34.58 -25.51 -37.47
C GLY A 296 33.44 -25.94 -36.55
N ARG A 297 32.95 -27.18 -36.70
CA ARG A 297 31.94 -27.76 -35.80
C ARG A 297 32.46 -27.88 -34.36
N LEU A 298 33.70 -28.33 -34.18
CA LEU A 298 34.33 -28.46 -32.87
C LEU A 298 34.55 -27.09 -32.19
N GLU A 299 34.92 -26.07 -32.97
CA GLU A 299 35.02 -24.69 -32.48
C GLU A 299 33.65 -24.12 -32.11
N SER A 300 32.61 -24.39 -32.90
CA SER A 300 31.23 -23.98 -32.62
C SER A 300 30.67 -24.65 -31.35
N GLU A 301 30.89 -25.97 -31.18
CA GLU A 301 30.50 -26.70 -29.96
C GLU A 301 31.19 -26.11 -28.72
N LYS A 302 32.46 -25.73 -28.83
CA LYS A 302 33.20 -25.09 -27.73
C LYS A 302 32.64 -23.69 -27.40
N ALA A 303 32.36 -22.88 -28.43
CA ALA A 303 31.75 -21.56 -28.25
C ALA A 303 30.34 -21.65 -27.63
N ALA A 304 29.55 -22.65 -28.03
CA ALA A 304 28.23 -22.91 -27.45
C ALA A 304 28.30 -23.29 -25.96
N GLU A 305 29.29 -24.10 -25.56
CA GLU A 305 29.48 -24.47 -24.16
C GLU A 305 29.98 -23.29 -23.32
N GLU A 306 30.89 -22.46 -23.84
CA GLU A 306 31.30 -21.20 -23.20
C GLU A 306 30.11 -20.25 -23.01
N CYS A 307 29.26 -20.11 -24.04
CA CYS A 307 28.03 -19.32 -23.98
C CYS A 307 27.06 -19.85 -22.90
N ARG A 308 26.89 -21.18 -22.77
CA ARG A 308 26.06 -21.79 -21.71
C ARG A 308 26.59 -21.49 -20.31
N LEU A 309 27.91 -21.58 -20.12
CA LEU A 309 28.54 -21.30 -18.83
C LEU A 309 28.37 -19.83 -18.42
N ASP A 310 28.53 -18.91 -19.37
CA ASP A 310 28.36 -17.48 -19.10
C ASP A 310 26.89 -17.10 -18.90
N SER A 311 25.96 -17.73 -19.62
CA SER A 311 24.52 -17.60 -19.38
C SER A 311 24.13 -18.04 -17.96
N ALA A 312 24.69 -19.15 -17.46
CA ALA A 312 24.44 -19.60 -16.09
C ALA A 312 24.98 -18.61 -15.03
N LYS A 313 26.18 -18.04 -15.24
CA LYS A 313 26.72 -16.99 -14.34
C LYS A 313 25.88 -15.72 -14.38
N ILE A 314 25.36 -15.37 -15.55
CA ILE A 314 24.44 -14.25 -15.76
C ILE A 314 23.16 -14.45 -14.95
N GLU A 315 22.55 -15.64 -15.01
CA GLU A 315 21.32 -15.90 -14.28
C GLU A 315 21.52 -15.88 -12.75
N GLU A 316 22.67 -16.36 -12.26
CA GLU A 316 23.02 -16.23 -10.84
C GLU A 316 23.19 -14.77 -10.42
N LYS A 317 23.86 -13.94 -11.24
CA LYS A 317 23.95 -12.48 -10.98
C LYS A 317 22.58 -11.80 -11.02
N ARG A 318 21.69 -12.19 -11.94
CA ARG A 318 20.31 -11.69 -11.98
C ARG A 318 19.55 -12.07 -10.72
N LYS A 319 19.74 -13.28 -10.22
CA LYS A 319 19.14 -13.73 -8.96
C LYS A 319 19.64 -12.88 -7.79
N GLN A 320 20.95 -12.65 -7.69
CA GLN A 320 21.51 -11.77 -6.66
C GLN A 320 20.94 -10.35 -6.75
N CYS A 321 20.91 -9.77 -7.96
CA CYS A 321 20.34 -8.44 -8.21
C CYS A 321 18.88 -8.32 -7.74
N ARG A 322 18.06 -9.36 -7.96
CA ARG A 322 16.67 -9.41 -7.46
C ARG A 322 16.59 -9.48 -5.93
N GLU A 323 17.52 -10.19 -5.28
CA GLU A 323 17.59 -10.25 -3.83
C GLU A 323 18.01 -8.91 -3.22
N ASP A 324 18.97 -8.23 -3.85
CA ASP A 324 19.44 -6.89 -3.46
C ASP A 324 18.35 -5.83 -3.67
N GLU A 325 17.61 -5.87 -4.78
CA GLU A 325 16.47 -4.98 -5.04
C GLU A 325 15.37 -5.14 -3.98
N ARG A 326 15.07 -6.38 -3.59
CA ARG A 326 14.12 -6.66 -2.49
C ARG A 326 14.65 -6.20 -1.14
N ALA A 327 15.96 -6.23 -0.90
CA ALA A 327 16.56 -5.65 0.31
C ALA A 327 16.40 -4.12 0.30
N CYS A 328 16.72 -3.47 -0.82
CA CYS A 328 16.58 -2.03 -1.05
C CYS A 328 15.14 -1.53 -0.78
N GLU A 329 14.12 -2.23 -1.30
CA GLU A 329 12.72 -1.86 -1.05
C GLU A 329 12.27 -2.10 0.40
N ARG A 330 12.80 -3.13 1.08
CA ARG A 330 12.54 -3.32 2.52
C ARG A 330 13.13 -2.21 3.37
N GLU A 331 14.37 -1.82 3.09
CA GLU A 331 15.03 -0.71 3.80
C GLU A 331 14.32 0.61 3.56
N LYS A 332 13.87 0.87 2.33
CA LYS A 332 13.06 2.04 1.99
C LYS A 332 11.73 2.06 2.73
N ALA A 333 11.05 0.92 2.85
CA ALA A 333 9.82 0.81 3.64
C ALA A 333 10.06 1.06 5.13
N GLU A 334 11.15 0.52 5.69
CA GLU A 334 11.55 0.77 7.07
C GLU A 334 11.87 2.25 7.31
N LEU A 335 12.61 2.88 6.40
CA LEU A 335 12.95 4.30 6.48
C LEU A 335 11.70 5.19 6.39
N ASN A 336 10.72 4.82 5.57
CA ASN A 336 9.45 5.53 5.50
C ASN A 336 8.63 5.38 6.81
N ASN A 337 8.65 4.21 7.44
CA ASN A 337 8.05 4.00 8.75
C ASN A 337 8.73 4.86 9.83
N GLN A 338 10.07 4.93 9.83
CA GLN A 338 10.83 5.80 10.74
C GLN A 338 10.50 7.29 10.52
N LYS A 339 10.35 7.72 9.26
CA LYS A 339 9.92 9.09 8.93
C LYS A 339 8.55 9.40 9.53
N HIS A 340 7.55 8.53 9.33
CA HIS A 340 6.23 8.72 9.92
C HIS A 340 6.24 8.73 11.45
N GLN A 341 7.07 7.89 12.07
CA GLN A 341 7.26 7.92 13.52
C GLN A 341 7.83 9.27 13.98
N CYS A 342 8.84 9.80 13.28
CA CYS A 342 9.44 11.09 13.57
C CYS A 342 8.43 12.25 13.40
N GLU A 343 7.59 12.22 12.36
CA GLU A 343 6.52 13.20 12.14
C GLU A 343 5.46 13.19 13.24
N ASN A 344 5.10 11.99 13.73
CA ASN A 344 4.18 11.82 14.85
C ASN A 344 4.79 12.34 16.15
N ASP A 345 6.05 12.01 16.43
CA ASP A 345 6.77 12.50 17.60
C ASP A 345 6.94 14.04 17.56
N ARG A 346 7.22 14.61 16.39
CA ARG A 346 7.26 16.06 16.16
C ARG A 346 5.91 16.71 16.47
N SER A 347 4.81 16.12 16.00
CA SER A 347 3.46 16.62 16.27
C SER A 347 3.12 16.56 17.76
N ARG A 348 3.50 15.48 18.44
CA ARG A 348 3.34 15.33 19.90
C ARG A 348 4.11 16.40 20.67
N LEU A 349 5.40 16.59 20.34
CA LEU A 349 6.24 17.60 20.99
C LEU A 349 5.71 19.02 20.78
N ASN A 350 5.17 19.32 19.59
CA ASN A 350 4.55 20.62 19.33
C ASN A 350 3.29 20.84 20.18
N GLN A 351 2.49 19.80 20.40
CA GLN A 351 1.33 19.87 21.29
C GLN A 351 1.78 20.06 22.75
N ASP A 352 2.78 19.31 23.21
CA ASP A 352 3.34 19.45 24.57
C ASP A 352 3.90 20.87 24.81
N LEU A 353 4.57 21.45 23.81
CA LEU A 353 5.06 22.83 23.88
C LEU A 353 3.91 23.82 24.02
N LYS A 354 2.84 23.65 23.24
CA LYS A 354 1.64 24.50 23.32
C LYS A 354 0.96 24.41 24.69
N ASP A 355 0.79 23.20 25.21
CA ASP A 355 0.21 22.97 26.53
C ASP A 355 1.05 23.65 27.64
N LYS A 356 2.37 23.64 27.49
CA LYS A 356 3.30 24.36 28.40
C LYS A 356 3.21 25.88 28.26
N GLU A 357 3.03 26.40 27.06
CA GLU A 357 2.81 27.84 26.84
C GLU A 357 1.50 28.32 27.46
N ASP A 358 0.44 27.52 27.37
CA ASP A 358 -0.85 27.77 28.03
C ASP A 358 -0.69 27.75 29.57
N GLU A 359 0.03 26.77 30.12
CA GLU A 359 0.35 26.70 31.56
C GLU A 359 1.13 27.95 32.03
N ILE A 360 2.13 28.38 31.27
CA ILE A 360 2.91 29.60 31.56
C ILE A 360 2.00 30.84 31.52
N SER A 361 1.08 30.91 30.57
CA SER A 361 0.16 32.04 30.41
C SER A 361 -0.82 32.15 31.58
N GLU A 362 -1.34 31.01 32.04
CA GLU A 362 -2.19 30.93 33.23
C GLU A 362 -1.42 31.35 34.50
N LEU A 363 -0.20 30.82 34.70
CA LEU A 363 0.67 31.21 35.83
C LEU A 363 0.99 32.71 35.82
N LYS A 364 1.24 33.31 34.65
CA LYS A 364 1.44 34.76 34.52
C LYS A 364 0.20 35.56 34.94
N SER A 365 -0.99 35.10 34.58
CA SER A 365 -2.26 35.70 35.00
C SER A 365 -2.43 35.68 36.52
N GLN A 366 -2.14 34.54 37.15
CA GLN A 366 -2.18 34.38 38.60
C GLN A 366 -1.18 35.29 39.32
N ILE A 367 0.06 35.37 38.83
CA ILE A 367 1.08 36.29 39.37
C ILE A 367 0.61 37.74 39.27
N LYS A 368 0.02 38.14 38.13
CA LYS A 368 -0.52 39.49 37.95
C LYS A 368 -1.63 39.80 38.97
N SER A 369 -2.58 38.88 39.14
CA SER A 369 -3.66 39.03 40.14
C SER A 369 -3.13 39.15 41.57
N LEU A 370 -2.13 38.34 41.93
CA LEU A 370 -1.49 38.40 43.25
C LEU A 370 -0.76 39.73 43.47
N ASN A 371 -0.06 40.25 42.47
CA ASN A 371 0.61 41.54 42.54
C ASN A 371 -0.37 42.71 42.67
N GLU A 372 -1.51 42.68 41.96
CA GLU A 372 -2.57 43.68 42.11
C GLU A 372 -3.14 43.67 43.54
N LYS A 373 -3.38 42.48 44.11
CA LYS A 373 -3.82 42.34 45.52
C LYS A 373 -2.78 42.84 46.52
N LEU A 374 -1.49 42.57 46.29
CA LEU A 374 -0.40 43.02 47.14
C LEU A 374 -0.24 44.55 47.11
N ASN A 375 -0.36 45.16 45.93
CA ASN A 375 -0.28 46.61 45.77
C ASN A 375 -1.48 47.34 46.40
N ALA A 376 -2.69 46.78 46.30
CA ALA A 376 -3.86 47.28 47.01
C ALA A 376 -3.67 47.25 48.53
N CYS A 377 -2.97 46.23 49.04
CA CYS A 377 -2.64 46.13 50.46
C CYS A 377 -1.66 47.22 50.91
N ASN A 378 -0.60 47.49 50.14
CA ASN A 378 0.43 48.48 50.48
C ASN A 378 -0.03 49.94 50.44
N THR A 379 -1.14 50.25 49.75
CA THR A 379 -1.70 51.61 49.68
C THR A 379 -2.71 51.92 50.79
N SER A 380 -2.99 50.95 51.68
CA SER A 380 -3.85 51.13 52.85
C SER A 380 -3.13 51.94 53.93
N THR A 381 -3.79 52.98 54.46
CA THR A 381 -3.31 53.94 55.48
C THR A 381 -2.51 53.33 56.65
N PRO A 382 -1.55 54.09 57.24
CA PRO A 382 -0.75 53.63 58.37
C PRO A 382 -1.65 53.32 59.57
N GLY A 383 -1.83 52.03 59.85
CA GLY A 383 -2.66 51.52 60.95
C GLY A 383 -3.73 50.50 60.54
N GLY A 384 -4.01 50.36 59.24
CA GLY A 384 -4.91 49.32 58.74
C GLY A 384 -4.21 47.96 58.69
N LYS A 385 -4.54 47.05 59.61
CA LYS A 385 -4.09 45.66 59.52
C LYS A 385 -4.62 45.06 58.23
N CYS A 386 -3.74 44.85 57.26
CA CYS A 386 -4.06 44.10 56.05
C CYS A 386 -4.35 42.64 56.45
N ARG A 387 -5.61 42.33 56.74
CA ARG A 387 -6.07 40.95 56.77
C ARG A 387 -6.17 40.51 55.31
N THR A 388 -5.06 40.00 54.78
CA THR A 388 -5.12 39.24 53.55
C THR A 388 -5.96 38.01 53.85
N ASN A 389 -7.19 37.98 53.34
CA ASN A 389 -8.03 36.79 53.26
C ASN A 389 -7.44 35.76 52.27
N LEU A 390 -6.11 35.57 52.28
CA LEU A 390 -5.43 34.53 51.51
C LEU A 390 -5.72 33.12 52.07
N VAL A 391 -6.51 33.05 53.15
CA VAL A 391 -6.98 31.83 53.81
C VAL A 391 -8.50 31.60 53.59
N GLU A 392 -9.19 32.37 52.74
CA GLU A 392 -10.63 32.11 52.48
C GLU A 392 -10.88 30.96 51.48
N ALA A 393 -9.84 30.37 50.88
CA ALA A 393 -9.95 29.08 50.17
C ALA A 393 -9.73 27.86 51.09
N VAL A 394 -9.47 28.07 52.39
CA VAL A 394 -9.23 27.00 53.38
C VAL A 394 -10.38 26.87 54.39
N ASP A 395 -11.48 27.62 54.24
CA ASP A 395 -12.60 27.58 55.19
C ASP A 395 -13.55 26.36 55.04
N ASP A 396 -13.29 25.47 54.09
CA ASP A 396 -13.82 24.08 54.11
C ASP A 396 -13.11 23.18 55.15
N ALA A 397 -12.12 23.71 55.89
CA ALA A 397 -11.48 23.03 57.02
C ALA A 397 -12.29 23.09 58.33
N ARG A 398 -13.53 23.60 58.32
CA ARG A 398 -14.41 23.51 59.51
C ARG A 398 -15.17 22.19 59.66
N ASP A 399 -15.01 21.27 58.73
CA ASP A 399 -15.56 19.90 58.81
C ASP A 399 -14.48 18.86 59.20
N VAL A 400 -13.46 19.28 59.95
CA VAL A 400 -12.32 18.43 60.39
C VAL A 400 -12.76 17.32 61.37
N ALA A 401 -13.98 17.37 61.90
CA ALA A 401 -14.47 16.40 62.88
C ALA A 401 -14.70 14.98 62.33
N ASN A 402 -14.73 14.78 61.00
CA ASN A 402 -15.08 13.49 60.38
C ASN A 402 -13.96 12.84 59.54
N PHE A 403 -12.72 13.35 59.57
CA PHE A 403 -11.62 12.70 58.86
C PHE A 403 -10.99 11.60 59.70
N ARG A 404 -10.92 10.39 59.15
CA ARG A 404 -10.05 9.34 59.68
C ARG A 404 -8.64 9.57 59.17
N THR A 405 -7.66 9.53 60.06
CA THR A 405 -6.24 9.67 59.73
C THR A 405 -5.48 8.38 60.04
N PRO A 406 -5.62 7.33 59.22
CA PRO A 406 -4.86 6.12 59.43
C PRO A 406 -3.38 6.37 59.14
N ARG A 407 -2.50 5.61 59.78
CA ARG A 407 -1.09 5.60 59.43
C ARG A 407 -0.95 4.86 58.10
N ALA A 408 -0.50 5.57 57.07
CA ALA A 408 -0.02 4.97 55.83
C ALA A 408 1.46 5.33 55.65
N ALA A 409 2.26 4.45 55.05
CA ALA A 409 3.69 4.68 54.84
C ALA A 409 4.00 5.39 53.50
N SER A 410 3.02 5.37 52.58
CA SER A 410 3.12 5.89 51.22
C SER A 410 1.76 6.32 50.66
N PHE A 411 1.79 7.06 49.55
CA PHE A 411 0.59 7.41 48.78
C PHE A 411 -0.22 6.16 48.39
N LYS A 412 0.46 5.11 47.90
CA LYS A 412 -0.16 3.85 47.48
C LYS A 412 -0.88 3.15 48.64
N ASP A 413 -0.24 3.11 49.81
CA ASP A 413 -0.81 2.53 51.03
C ASP A 413 -2.06 3.31 51.50
N CYS A 414 -2.03 4.65 51.42
CA CYS A 414 -3.19 5.50 51.70
C CYS A 414 -4.35 5.25 50.71
N ALA A 415 -4.03 5.05 49.43
CA ALA A 415 -5.01 4.73 48.40
C ALA A 415 -5.67 3.35 48.61
N GLU A 416 -4.86 2.33 48.91
CA GLU A 416 -5.33 0.96 49.18
C GLU A 416 -6.19 0.89 50.46
N GLN A 417 -5.83 1.65 51.49
CA GLN A 417 -6.62 1.75 52.71
C GLN A 417 -7.99 2.40 52.45
N CYS A 418 -8.02 3.45 51.64
CA CYS A 418 -9.28 4.06 51.21
C CYS A 418 -10.13 3.06 50.40
N ALA A 419 -9.55 2.35 49.44
CA ALA A 419 -10.27 1.35 48.63
C ALA A 419 -10.89 0.20 49.47
N LYS A 420 -10.28 -0.14 50.61
CA LYS A 420 -10.80 -1.18 51.53
C LYS A 420 -11.95 -0.70 52.41
N GLU A 421 -12.05 0.60 52.69
CA GLU A 421 -13.15 1.15 53.48
C GLU A 421 -14.35 1.46 52.58
N LYS A 422 -15.48 0.77 52.82
CA LYS A 422 -16.71 0.91 52.02
C LYS A 422 -17.27 2.34 51.95
N GLU A 423 -16.92 3.18 52.91
CA GLU A 423 -17.38 4.56 53.00
C GLU A 423 -16.36 5.56 52.45
N CYS A 424 -15.11 5.16 52.17
CA CYS A 424 -14.10 6.10 51.70
C CYS A 424 -14.36 6.52 50.25
N VAL A 425 -14.67 7.80 50.06
CA VAL A 425 -14.93 8.37 48.72
C VAL A 425 -13.66 9.01 48.15
N ARG A 426 -12.81 9.58 49.00
CA ARG A 426 -11.57 10.29 48.64
C ARG A 426 -10.52 10.20 49.73
N PHE A 427 -9.26 10.32 49.34
CA PHE A 427 -8.14 10.46 50.27
C PHE A 427 -7.22 11.61 49.88
N LEU A 428 -6.51 12.14 50.86
CA LEU A 428 -5.46 13.14 50.73
C LEU A 428 -4.19 12.60 51.38
N TRP A 429 -3.09 12.64 50.65
CA TRP A 429 -1.78 12.24 51.14
C TRP A 429 -0.87 13.46 51.25
N LYS A 430 -0.53 13.85 52.48
CA LYS A 430 0.30 15.03 52.73
C LYS A 430 1.73 14.61 53.09
N THR A 431 2.69 15.11 52.33
CA THR A 431 4.14 14.88 52.53
C THR A 431 4.87 16.17 52.89
N ASN A 432 4.33 16.97 53.81
CA ASN A 432 5.01 18.17 54.27
C ASN A 432 6.01 17.80 55.39
N GLY A 433 7.26 17.53 55.02
CA GLY A 433 8.35 17.26 55.95
C GLY A 433 8.47 15.79 56.38
N LYS A 434 8.76 15.54 57.67
CA LYS A 434 8.92 14.18 58.23
C LYS A 434 7.58 13.48 58.49
N ASP A 435 6.49 14.23 58.57
CA ASP A 435 5.17 13.69 58.87
C ASP A 435 4.44 13.33 57.59
N LYS A 436 4.24 12.03 57.44
CA LYS A 436 3.46 11.41 56.36
C LYS A 436 2.07 11.11 56.90
N THR A 437 1.07 11.88 56.47
CA THR A 437 -0.30 11.74 56.99
C THR A 437 -1.29 11.50 55.86
N CYS A 438 -2.10 10.45 56.02
CA CYS A 438 -3.23 10.12 55.16
C CYS A 438 -4.50 10.68 55.79
N TYR A 439 -5.31 11.39 55.01
CA TYR A 439 -6.64 11.86 55.42
C TYR A 439 -7.67 11.21 54.53
N MET A 440 -8.66 10.52 55.12
CA MET A 440 -9.73 9.84 54.38
C MET A 440 -11.07 10.48 54.71
N ARG A 441 -11.93 10.65 53.70
CA ARG A 441 -13.29 11.24 53.86
C ARG A 441 -14.36 10.21 53.55
N SER A 442 -15.29 10.00 54.50
CA SER A 442 -16.33 8.98 54.44
C SER A 442 -17.66 9.41 53.82
N THR A 443 -17.89 10.72 53.59
CA THR A 443 -19.16 11.22 53.05
C THR A 443 -18.97 12.42 52.12
N GLY A 444 -19.58 12.36 50.92
CA GLY A 444 -19.69 13.49 49.98
C GLY A 444 -20.43 13.11 48.71
N LYS A 445 -21.50 13.84 48.37
CA LYS A 445 -22.22 13.70 47.09
C LYS A 445 -21.28 14.12 45.96
N GLY A 446 -21.29 13.34 44.88
CA GLY A 446 -20.31 13.38 43.79
C GLY A 446 -19.89 14.78 43.33
N MET A 447 -18.59 15.04 43.38
CA MET A 447 -17.93 15.94 42.45
C MET A 447 -16.83 15.16 41.73
N VAL A 448 -16.68 15.44 40.44
CA VAL A 448 -15.59 14.94 39.59
C VAL A 448 -14.30 15.69 39.99
N PRO A 449 -13.14 15.04 40.10
CA PRO A 449 -11.88 15.73 40.38
C PRO A 449 -11.57 16.75 39.28
N THR A 450 -11.17 17.96 39.66
CA THR A 450 -10.50 18.91 38.77
C THR A 450 -9.00 18.94 39.10
N GLN A 451 -8.16 19.29 38.12
CA GLN A 451 -6.69 19.29 38.19
C GLN A 451 -6.06 20.14 39.32
N HIS A 452 -6.85 20.82 40.15
CA HIS A 452 -6.39 21.72 41.21
C HIS A 452 -6.84 21.29 42.62
N SER A 453 -7.35 20.07 42.80
CA SER A 453 -7.68 19.57 44.14
C SER A 453 -6.49 18.84 44.76
N ASP A 454 -6.15 19.18 46.01
CA ASP A 454 -5.21 18.38 46.82
C ASP A 454 -5.73 16.94 47.07
N TRP A 455 -7.00 16.64 46.75
CA TRP A 455 -7.64 15.36 47.00
C TRP A 455 -7.64 14.46 45.76
N SER A 456 -7.13 13.24 45.90
CA SER A 456 -7.23 12.19 44.89
C SER A 456 -8.47 11.32 45.13
N SER A 457 -9.26 11.06 44.09
CA SER A 457 -10.37 10.11 44.12
C SER A 457 -9.85 8.67 44.09
N GLY A 458 -10.31 7.85 45.05
CA GLY A 458 -9.83 6.49 45.27
C GLY A 458 -10.35 5.42 44.30
N GLN A 459 -10.36 5.67 43.00
CA GLN A 459 -10.56 4.61 42.01
C GLN A 459 -9.21 4.04 41.57
N LEU A 460 -8.68 3.12 42.38
CA LEU A 460 -7.80 2.06 41.89
C LEU A 460 -8.70 0.81 41.78
N LEU A 461 -8.70 0.20 40.59
CA LEU A 461 -9.44 -1.02 40.23
C LEU A 461 -9.37 -2.12 41.30
#